data_AF-A0A956H9X7-F1
#
_entry.id   AF-A0A956H9X7-F1
#
_cell.length_a   1.000
_cell.length_b   1.000
_cell.length_c   1.000
_cell.angle_alpha   90.00
_cell.angle_beta   90.00
_cell.angle_gamma   90.00
#
_symmetry.space_group_name_H-M   'P 1'
#
loop_
_entity.id
_entity.type
_entity.pdbx_description
1 polymer ?
#
loop_
_entity_poly.entity_id
_entity_poly.type
_entity_poly.pdbx_seq_one_letter_code
_entity_poly.pdbx_strand_id
1 'polypeptide(L)'
;ALRRGDLDVARAHAREAEAIFAALPDQAPRGEPANLLALVEDQAGDYEAALAQARRALSLYEKGDEPLGAAASRLLAAAALISLGRLDEAGETCSPVLEDPALWPALHVEARLLLAEIALARGAFDDAEARLRAVEDQGTQEDRLEILTAIIRGLLELRRGHAPDPGLAERITTLEGDTDRIERWLADLDASAAERDALDL
;
A
#
# COMPACT_ATOMS: atom_id res chain seq x y z
N ALA A 1 8.32 10.08 -13.64
CA ALA A 1 8.42 11.16 -12.65
C ALA A 1 8.35 10.55 -11.24
N LEU A 2 7.24 9.88 -10.90
CA LEU A 2 7.05 9.15 -9.63
C LEU A 2 8.23 8.22 -9.23
N ARG A 3 8.60 7.26 -10.09
CA ARG A 3 9.76 6.35 -9.87
C ARG A 3 11.14 7.04 -9.78
N ARG A 4 11.22 8.33 -10.13
CA ARG A 4 12.46 9.12 -10.08
C ARG A 4 12.44 10.16 -8.94
N GLY A 5 11.42 10.13 -8.08
CA GLY A 5 11.24 11.10 -6.98
C GLY A 5 10.84 12.51 -7.43
N ASP A 6 10.56 12.72 -8.71
CA ASP A 6 10.17 14.03 -9.24
C ASP A 6 8.66 14.23 -9.06
N LEU A 7 8.27 14.53 -7.81
CA LEU A 7 6.88 14.61 -7.39
C LEU A 7 6.15 15.80 -8.01
N ASP A 8 6.84 16.92 -8.23
CA ASP A 8 6.22 18.10 -8.86
C ASP A 8 5.87 17.83 -10.32
N VAL A 9 6.77 17.18 -11.08
CA VAL A 9 6.47 16.77 -12.45
C VAL A 9 5.40 15.69 -12.48
N ALA A 10 5.40 14.74 -11.53
CA ALA A 10 4.36 13.72 -11.44
C ALA A 10 2.97 14.35 -11.16
N ARG A 11 2.91 15.29 -10.23
CA ARG A 11 1.69 16.05 -9.89
C ARG A 11 1.18 16.84 -11.09
N ALA A 12 2.09 17.50 -11.82
CA ALA A 12 1.74 18.25 -13.03
C ALA A 12 1.14 17.35 -14.11
N HIS A 13 1.77 16.20 -14.39
CA HIS A 13 1.25 15.25 -15.38
C HIS A 13 -0.08 14.63 -14.98
N ALA A 14 -0.30 14.32 -13.70
CA ALA A 14 -1.59 13.79 -13.25
C ALA A 14 -2.72 14.83 -13.42
N ARG A 15 -2.45 16.12 -13.11
CA ARG A 15 -3.40 17.22 -13.36
C ARG A 15 -3.65 17.46 -14.84
N GLU A 16 -2.62 17.33 -15.67
CA GLU A 16 -2.76 17.43 -17.13
C GLU A 16 -3.65 16.30 -17.68
N ALA A 17 -3.42 15.06 -17.24
CA ALA A 17 -4.26 13.93 -17.61
C ALA A 17 -5.73 14.15 -17.18
N GLU A 18 -5.96 14.65 -15.97
CA GLU A 18 -7.29 15.02 -15.49
C GLU A 18 -7.97 16.05 -16.40
N ALA A 19 -7.26 17.10 -16.79
CA ALA A 19 -7.77 18.13 -17.69
C ALA A 19 -8.11 17.57 -19.08
N ILE A 20 -7.26 16.67 -19.60
CA ILE A 20 -7.50 15.99 -20.88
C ILE A 20 -8.77 15.15 -20.80
N PHE A 21 -8.93 14.32 -19.77
CA PHE A 21 -10.11 13.46 -19.63
C PHE A 21 -11.39 14.26 -19.43
N ALA A 22 -11.34 15.37 -18.67
CA ALA A 22 -12.48 16.25 -18.49
C ALA A 22 -12.94 16.93 -19.80
N ALA A 23 -12.05 17.07 -20.78
CA ALA A 23 -12.35 17.65 -22.09
C ALA A 23 -12.91 16.64 -23.10
N LEU A 24 -12.89 15.33 -22.80
CA LEU A 24 -13.42 14.30 -23.70
C LEU A 24 -14.93 14.14 -23.51
N PRO A 25 -15.76 14.37 -24.55
CA PRO A 25 -17.21 14.12 -24.47
C PRO A 25 -17.52 12.62 -24.37
N ASP A 26 -18.62 12.29 -23.67
CA ASP A 26 -19.21 10.94 -23.55
C ASP A 26 -18.30 9.84 -22.98
N GLN A 27 -17.29 10.21 -22.18
CA GLN A 27 -16.47 9.25 -21.45
C GLN A 27 -17.08 8.95 -20.07
N ALA A 28 -16.98 7.68 -19.64
CA ALA A 28 -17.24 7.31 -18.27
C ALA A 28 -16.31 8.09 -17.32
N PRO A 29 -16.74 8.37 -16.06
CA PRO A 29 -15.89 9.05 -15.09
C PRO A 29 -14.61 8.24 -14.83
N ARG A 30 -13.43 8.87 -15.01
CA ARG A 30 -12.13 8.21 -14.89
C ARG A 30 -11.44 8.54 -13.57
N GLY A 31 -11.15 7.52 -12.77
CA GLY A 31 -10.45 7.66 -11.49
C GLY A 31 -8.92 7.67 -11.60
N GLU A 32 -8.36 7.35 -12.77
CA GLU A 32 -6.92 7.11 -12.94
C GLU A 32 -6.07 8.34 -12.54
N PRO A 33 -6.40 9.57 -12.95
CA PRO A 33 -5.63 10.74 -12.53
C PRO A 33 -5.68 10.96 -11.02
N ALA A 34 -6.81 10.69 -10.39
CA ALA A 34 -6.97 10.83 -8.95
C ALA A 34 -6.16 9.75 -8.20
N ASN A 35 -6.11 8.51 -8.69
CA ASN A 35 -5.21 7.49 -8.14
C ASN A 35 -3.72 7.86 -8.28
N LEU A 36 -3.33 8.44 -9.43
CA LEU A 36 -1.97 8.94 -9.62
C LEU A 36 -1.64 10.08 -8.65
N LEU A 37 -2.58 11.01 -8.42
CA LEU A 37 -2.41 12.05 -7.42
C LEU A 37 -2.31 11.46 -6.01
N ALA A 38 -3.14 10.46 -5.68
CA ALA A 38 -3.06 9.80 -4.38
C ALA A 38 -1.67 9.23 -4.11
N LEU A 39 -1.09 8.53 -5.09
CA LEU A 39 0.29 8.01 -5.02
C LEU A 39 1.35 9.12 -4.90
N VAL A 40 1.16 10.25 -5.58
CA VAL A 40 2.09 11.38 -5.52
C VAL A 40 2.07 12.04 -4.14
N GLU A 41 0.87 12.28 -3.58
CA GLU A 41 0.74 12.90 -2.27
C GLU A 41 1.19 11.95 -1.16
N ASP A 42 0.94 10.65 -1.30
CA ASP A 42 1.47 9.60 -0.42
C ASP A 42 3.01 9.63 -0.39
N GLN A 43 3.64 9.64 -1.57
CA GLN A 43 5.10 9.72 -1.66
C GLN A 43 5.65 11.06 -1.13
N ALA A 44 4.85 12.13 -1.16
CA ALA A 44 5.18 13.41 -0.55
C ALA A 44 5.00 13.43 0.98
N GLY A 45 4.35 12.43 1.56
CA GLY A 45 3.98 12.37 2.98
C GLY A 45 2.74 13.19 3.35
N ASP A 46 1.96 13.67 2.37
CA ASP A 46 0.68 14.34 2.59
C ASP A 46 -0.45 13.30 2.52
N TYR A 47 -0.57 12.52 3.60
CA TYR A 47 -1.48 11.39 3.66
C TYR A 47 -2.96 11.81 3.66
N GLU A 48 -3.30 12.98 4.21
CA GLU A 48 -4.64 13.55 4.08
C GLU A 48 -4.99 13.86 2.61
N ALA A 49 -4.06 14.48 1.86
CA ALA A 49 -4.28 14.74 0.44
C ALA A 49 -4.32 13.42 -0.36
N ALA A 50 -3.47 12.45 -0.03
CA ALA A 50 -3.50 11.12 -0.63
C ALA A 50 -4.86 10.44 -0.46
N LEU A 51 -5.37 10.42 0.78
CA LEU A 51 -6.67 9.87 1.12
C LEU A 51 -7.82 10.58 0.38
N ALA A 52 -7.77 11.91 0.29
CA ALA A 52 -8.78 12.69 -0.42
C ALA A 52 -8.83 12.32 -1.91
N GLN A 53 -7.67 12.15 -2.54
CA GLN A 53 -7.58 11.76 -3.96
C GLN A 53 -8.01 10.31 -4.18
N ALA A 54 -7.61 9.38 -3.31
CA ALA A 54 -8.03 7.98 -3.39
C ALA A 54 -9.56 7.82 -3.24
N ARG A 55 -10.19 8.56 -2.33
CA ARG A 55 -11.66 8.60 -2.18
C ARG A 55 -12.36 9.17 -3.39
N ARG A 56 -11.77 10.20 -3.99
CA ARG A 56 -12.27 10.78 -5.24
C ARG A 56 -12.22 9.76 -6.37
N ALA A 57 -11.10 9.05 -6.54
CA ALA A 57 -10.96 7.99 -7.52
C ALA A 57 -11.97 6.86 -7.30
N LEU A 58 -12.12 6.40 -6.06
CA LEU A 58 -13.09 5.38 -5.67
C LEU A 58 -14.51 5.77 -6.10
N SER A 59 -14.94 7.00 -5.77
CA SER A 59 -16.27 7.49 -6.15
C SER A 59 -16.47 7.57 -7.68
N LEU A 60 -15.41 7.82 -8.45
CA LEU A 60 -15.49 7.86 -9.91
C LEU A 60 -15.63 6.45 -10.49
N TYR A 61 -14.83 5.49 -10.04
CA TYR A 61 -14.90 4.10 -10.50
C TYR A 61 -16.20 3.40 -10.09
N GLU A 62 -16.73 3.68 -8.90
CA GLU A 62 -18.04 3.16 -8.49
C GLU A 62 -19.17 3.70 -9.36
N LYS A 63 -19.10 4.96 -9.80
CA LYS A 63 -20.07 5.52 -10.76
C LYS A 63 -19.90 4.97 -12.17
N GLY A 64 -18.70 4.54 -12.52
CA GLY A 64 -18.37 3.94 -13.81
C GLY A 64 -18.57 2.42 -13.86
N ASP A 65 -18.99 1.79 -12.76
CA ASP A 65 -19.05 0.33 -12.60
C ASP A 65 -17.71 -0.36 -12.94
N GLU A 66 -16.60 0.23 -12.50
CA GLU A 66 -15.23 -0.24 -12.76
C GLU A 66 -14.61 -0.89 -11.50
N PRO A 67 -14.88 -2.17 -11.21
CA PRO A 67 -14.54 -2.81 -9.94
C PRO A 67 -13.03 -2.88 -9.66
N LEU A 68 -12.21 -3.08 -10.71
CA LEU A 68 -10.75 -3.11 -10.57
C LEU A 68 -10.19 -1.75 -10.12
N GLY A 69 -10.67 -0.66 -10.73
CA GLY A 69 -10.27 0.70 -10.34
C GLY A 69 -10.75 1.05 -8.93
N ALA A 70 -11.97 0.66 -8.57
CA ALA A 70 -12.50 0.83 -7.22
C ALA A 70 -11.66 0.07 -6.18
N ALA A 71 -11.30 -1.19 -6.45
CA ALA A 71 -10.45 -1.98 -5.57
C ALA A 71 -9.06 -1.35 -5.38
N ALA A 72 -8.38 -0.95 -6.45
CA ALA A 72 -7.10 -0.25 -6.35
C ALA A 72 -7.20 1.04 -5.52
N SER A 73 -8.27 1.81 -5.71
CA SER A 73 -8.53 3.05 -4.96
C SER A 73 -8.76 2.78 -3.47
N ARG A 74 -9.41 1.65 -3.11
CA ARG A 74 -9.56 1.21 -1.72
C ARG A 74 -8.22 0.89 -1.07
N LEU A 75 -7.31 0.20 -1.79
CA LEU A 75 -5.99 -0.11 -1.26
C LEU A 75 -5.15 1.14 -1.03
N LEU A 76 -5.19 2.11 -1.95
CA LEU A 76 -4.53 3.41 -1.77
C LEU A 76 -5.11 4.20 -0.59
N ALA A 77 -6.44 4.22 -0.45
CA ALA A 77 -7.08 4.86 0.69
C ALA A 77 -6.72 4.18 2.02
N ALA A 78 -6.67 2.84 2.04
CA ALA A 78 -6.27 2.08 3.22
C ALA A 78 -4.81 2.34 3.61
N ALA A 79 -3.88 2.38 2.65
CA ALA A 79 -2.49 2.74 2.91
C ALA A 79 -2.37 4.13 3.55
N ALA A 80 -3.02 5.15 2.97
CA ALA A 80 -3.04 6.50 3.55
C ALA A 80 -3.68 6.54 4.95
N LEU A 81 -4.75 5.76 5.18
CA LEU A 81 -5.38 5.66 6.50
C LEU A 81 -4.45 5.00 7.54
N ILE A 82 -3.63 4.02 7.14
CA ILE A 82 -2.63 3.41 8.03
C ILE A 82 -1.59 4.45 8.45
N SER A 83 -1.02 5.20 7.50
CA SER A 83 -0.06 6.27 7.81
C SER A 83 -0.67 7.39 8.67
N LEU A 84 -1.99 7.60 8.61
CA LEU A 84 -2.71 8.51 9.50
C LEU A 84 -3.07 7.90 10.88
N GLY A 85 -2.71 6.65 11.14
CA GLY A 85 -3.08 5.92 12.36
C GLY A 85 -4.56 5.54 12.45
N ARG A 86 -5.33 5.66 11.37
CA ARG A 86 -6.79 5.39 11.30
C ARG A 86 -7.05 3.92 10.95
N LEU A 87 -6.53 3.03 11.77
CA LEU A 87 -6.44 1.60 11.48
C LEU A 87 -7.80 0.89 11.31
N ASP A 88 -8.83 1.30 12.05
CA ASP A 88 -10.18 0.71 11.95
C ASP A 88 -10.78 0.97 10.57
N GLU A 89 -10.75 2.24 10.16
CA GLU A 89 -11.25 2.68 8.86
C GLU A 89 -10.41 2.12 7.71
N ALA A 90 -9.09 1.96 7.89
CA ALA A 90 -8.24 1.32 6.89
C ALA A 90 -8.67 -0.12 6.63
N GLY A 91 -8.90 -0.89 7.70
CA GLY A 91 -9.34 -2.28 7.62
C GLY A 91 -10.72 -2.42 6.98
N GLU A 92 -11.67 -1.56 7.35
CA GLU A 92 -13.00 -1.51 6.71
C GLU A 92 -12.91 -1.17 5.22
N THR A 93 -11.96 -0.31 4.84
CA THR A 93 -11.78 0.12 3.46
C THR A 93 -11.22 -1.00 2.57
N CYS A 94 -10.22 -1.76 3.02
CA CYS A 94 -9.56 -2.78 2.19
C CYS A 94 -10.14 -4.21 2.31
N SER A 95 -10.88 -4.53 3.39
CA SER A 95 -11.46 -5.88 3.56
C SER A 95 -12.36 -6.35 2.40
N PRO A 96 -13.24 -5.50 1.82
CA PRO A 96 -14.09 -5.90 0.70
C PRO A 96 -13.33 -6.37 -0.55
N VAL A 97 -12.06 -5.97 -0.72
CA VAL A 97 -11.22 -6.46 -1.83
C VAL A 97 -11.06 -7.98 -1.77
N LEU A 98 -11.02 -8.57 -0.57
CA LEU A 98 -10.89 -10.02 -0.39
C LEU A 98 -12.20 -10.79 -0.64
N GLU A 99 -13.34 -10.10 -0.67
CA GLU A 99 -14.65 -10.72 -0.84
C GLU A 99 -14.99 -10.94 -2.32
N ASP A 100 -14.36 -10.20 -3.23
CA ASP A 100 -14.57 -10.32 -4.66
C ASP A 100 -13.51 -11.25 -5.32
N PRO A 101 -13.87 -12.50 -5.65
CA PRO A 101 -12.94 -13.45 -6.27
C PRO A 101 -12.64 -13.12 -7.74
N ALA A 102 -13.36 -12.19 -8.38
CA ALA A 102 -13.13 -11.80 -9.76
C ALA A 102 -12.00 -10.76 -9.92
N LEU A 103 -11.53 -10.17 -8.81
CA LEU A 103 -10.40 -9.25 -8.81
C LEU A 103 -9.08 -9.99 -9.07
N TRP A 104 -8.07 -9.23 -9.49
CA TRP A 104 -6.75 -9.78 -9.75
C TRP A 104 -6.11 -10.30 -8.44
N PRO A 105 -5.43 -11.47 -8.47
CA PRO A 105 -4.79 -12.04 -7.28
C PRO A 105 -3.81 -11.10 -6.58
N ALA A 106 -3.14 -10.20 -7.31
CA ALA A 106 -2.23 -9.20 -6.76
C ALA A 106 -2.95 -8.22 -5.82
N LEU A 107 -4.20 -7.82 -6.14
CA LEU A 107 -5.00 -6.95 -5.27
C LEU A 107 -5.37 -7.66 -3.96
N HIS A 108 -5.60 -8.97 -4.00
CA HIS A 108 -5.81 -9.76 -2.79
C HIS A 108 -4.55 -9.88 -1.94
N VAL A 109 -3.38 -10.04 -2.56
CA VAL A 109 -2.09 -10.03 -1.84
C VAL A 109 -1.89 -8.70 -1.14
N GLU A 110 -2.04 -7.59 -1.87
CA GLU A 110 -1.86 -6.25 -1.31
C GLU A 110 -2.87 -5.96 -0.18
N ALA A 111 -4.15 -6.33 -0.34
CA ALA A 111 -5.14 -6.23 0.72
C ALA A 111 -4.73 -7.02 1.98
N ARG A 112 -4.21 -8.25 1.82
CA ARG A 112 -3.75 -9.06 2.95
C ARG A 112 -2.53 -8.44 3.64
N LEU A 113 -1.60 -7.86 2.88
CA LEU A 113 -0.43 -7.17 3.45
C LEU A 113 -0.85 -5.94 4.26
N LEU A 114 -1.74 -5.09 3.74
CA LEU A 114 -2.27 -3.95 4.48
C LEU A 114 -2.99 -4.38 5.75
N LEU A 115 -3.76 -5.47 5.71
CA LEU A 115 -4.42 -5.98 6.91
C LEU A 115 -3.43 -6.64 7.89
N ALA A 116 -2.33 -7.24 7.40
CA ALA A 116 -1.28 -7.79 8.25
C ALA A 116 -0.54 -6.66 8.98
N GLU A 117 -0.29 -5.56 8.28
CA GLU A 117 0.27 -4.33 8.83
C GLU A 117 -0.64 -3.73 9.91
N ILE A 118 -1.93 -3.60 9.63
CA ILE A 118 -2.94 -3.16 10.61
C ILE A 118 -2.93 -4.06 11.86
N ALA A 119 -2.88 -5.38 11.67
CA ALA A 119 -2.84 -6.34 12.78
C ALA A 119 -1.54 -6.20 13.59
N LEU A 120 -0.40 -6.01 12.91
CA LEU A 120 0.90 -5.80 13.54
C LEU A 120 0.91 -4.51 14.39
N ALA A 121 0.36 -3.41 13.85
CA ALA A 121 0.24 -2.13 14.55
C ALA A 121 -0.66 -2.21 15.79
N ARG A 122 -1.68 -3.09 15.76
CA ARG A 122 -2.55 -3.36 16.93
C ARG A 122 -1.98 -4.37 17.93
N GLY A 123 -0.82 -4.97 17.64
CA GLY A 123 -0.28 -6.08 18.45
C GLY A 123 -1.06 -7.40 18.30
N ALA A 124 -1.93 -7.53 17.29
CA ALA A 124 -2.69 -8.74 17.00
C ALA A 124 -1.84 -9.73 16.19
N PHE A 125 -0.77 -10.24 16.80
CA PHE A 125 0.28 -11.00 16.10
C PHE A 125 -0.18 -12.30 15.45
N ASP A 126 -1.16 -13.00 16.04
CA ASP A 126 -1.71 -14.21 15.42
C ASP A 126 -2.56 -13.89 14.17
N ASP A 127 -3.18 -12.72 14.15
CA ASP A 127 -3.97 -12.22 13.02
C ASP A 127 -3.07 -11.75 11.87
N ALA A 128 -1.95 -11.10 12.21
CA ALA A 128 -0.87 -10.77 11.28
C ALA A 128 -0.23 -12.03 10.68
N GLU A 129 0.10 -13.02 11.52
CA GLU A 129 0.66 -14.31 11.11
C GLU A 129 -0.23 -15.02 10.08
N ALA A 130 -1.53 -15.11 10.37
CA ALA A 130 -2.48 -15.77 9.48
C ALA A 130 -2.54 -15.11 8.09
N ARG A 131 -2.45 -13.77 8.03
CA ARG A 131 -2.46 -13.03 6.77
C ARG A 131 -1.17 -13.19 5.98
N LEU A 132 -0.02 -13.13 6.65
CA LEU A 132 1.27 -13.34 6.00
C LEU A 132 1.39 -14.74 5.44
N ARG A 133 0.96 -15.78 6.19
CA ARG A 133 0.92 -17.15 5.67
C ARG A 133 0.06 -17.26 4.41
N ALA A 134 -1.11 -16.62 4.40
CA ALA A 134 -1.97 -16.63 3.22
C ALA A 134 -1.32 -15.93 2.00
N VAL A 135 -0.48 -14.90 2.22
CA VAL A 135 0.31 -14.27 1.15
C VAL A 135 1.41 -15.21 0.66
N GLU A 136 2.14 -15.84 1.57
CA GLU A 136 3.23 -16.77 1.24
C GLU A 136 2.73 -18.02 0.52
N ASP A 137 1.60 -18.58 0.95
CA ASP A 137 0.96 -19.75 0.32
C ASP A 137 0.48 -19.43 -1.10
N GLN A 138 -0.02 -18.22 -1.33
CA GLN A 138 -0.43 -17.76 -2.66
C GLN A 138 0.78 -17.46 -3.56
N GLY A 139 1.84 -16.90 -2.97
CA GLY A 139 2.97 -16.32 -3.69
C GLY A 139 2.61 -15.01 -4.41
N THR A 140 3.63 -14.28 -4.81
CA THR A 140 3.53 -13.11 -5.67
C THR A 140 4.68 -13.12 -6.66
N GLN A 141 4.53 -12.45 -7.81
CA GLN A 141 5.61 -12.20 -8.77
C GLN A 141 6.04 -10.73 -8.78
N GLU A 142 5.47 -9.93 -7.88
CA GLU A 142 5.81 -8.52 -7.74
C GLU A 142 6.89 -8.36 -6.67
N ASP A 143 8.11 -8.06 -7.11
CA ASP A 143 9.28 -7.81 -6.26
C ASP A 143 8.95 -6.89 -5.07
N ARG A 144 8.20 -5.79 -5.30
CA ARG A 144 7.77 -4.87 -4.23
C ARG A 144 6.97 -5.59 -3.14
N LEU A 145 6.01 -6.43 -3.53
CA LEU A 145 5.16 -7.14 -2.57
C LEU A 145 5.96 -8.22 -1.84
N GLU A 146 6.95 -8.82 -2.49
CA GLU A 146 7.89 -9.74 -1.82
C GLU A 146 8.71 -9.02 -0.73
N ILE A 147 9.26 -7.82 -1.03
CA ILE A 147 9.98 -7.00 -0.04
C ILE A 147 9.08 -6.69 1.16
N LEU A 148 7.87 -6.17 0.91
CA LEU A 148 6.95 -5.78 1.97
C LEU A 148 6.55 -6.99 2.82
N THR A 149 6.28 -8.13 2.20
CA THR A 149 6.00 -9.40 2.91
C THR A 149 7.16 -9.75 3.83
N ALA A 150 8.39 -9.69 3.31
CA ALA A 150 9.61 -9.95 4.05
C ALA A 150 9.74 -9.01 5.27
N ILE A 151 9.58 -7.70 5.08
CA ILE A 151 9.74 -6.73 6.17
C ILE A 151 8.66 -6.96 7.25
N ILE A 152 7.38 -7.10 6.88
CA ILE A 152 6.30 -7.33 7.85
C ILE A 152 6.52 -8.66 8.60
N ARG A 153 6.98 -9.70 7.91
CA ARG A 153 7.37 -10.99 8.50
C ARG A 153 8.48 -10.82 9.53
N GLY A 154 9.55 -10.11 9.19
CA GLY A 154 10.65 -9.84 10.10
C GLY A 154 10.22 -9.07 11.35
N LEU A 155 9.45 -8.00 11.17
CA LEU A 155 8.89 -7.22 12.28
C LEU A 155 7.97 -8.07 13.17
N LEU A 156 7.15 -8.94 12.58
CA LEU A 156 6.30 -9.86 13.34
C LEU A 156 7.13 -10.79 14.23
N GLU A 157 8.17 -11.42 13.68
CA GLU A 157 9.04 -12.32 14.46
C GLU A 157 9.74 -11.58 15.60
N LEU A 158 10.31 -10.41 15.32
CA LEU A 158 10.98 -9.58 16.32
C LEU A 158 10.03 -9.16 17.45
N ARG A 159 8.81 -8.73 17.12
CA ARG A 159 7.79 -8.35 18.11
C ARG A 159 7.25 -9.53 18.92
N ARG A 160 7.33 -10.75 18.38
CA ARG A 160 7.05 -12.00 19.10
C ARG A 160 8.24 -12.49 19.94
N GLY A 161 9.42 -11.85 19.82
CA GLY A 161 10.64 -12.22 20.53
C GLY A 161 11.44 -13.35 19.85
N HIS A 162 11.21 -13.58 18.55
CA HIS A 162 11.97 -14.52 17.74
C HIS A 162 13.01 -13.79 16.88
N ALA A 163 14.06 -14.50 16.48
CA ALA A 163 15.00 -13.98 15.50
C ALA A 163 14.36 -13.99 14.10
N PRO A 164 14.57 -12.94 13.27
CA PRO A 164 14.08 -12.92 11.90
C PRO A 164 14.80 -13.97 11.05
N ASP A 165 14.21 -14.32 9.91
CA ASP A 165 14.82 -15.22 8.93
C ASP A 165 16.21 -14.70 8.50
N PRO A 166 17.30 -15.50 8.62
CA PRO A 166 18.64 -15.06 8.24
C PRO A 166 18.78 -14.59 6.79
N GLY A 167 17.94 -15.08 5.87
CA GLY A 167 17.94 -14.66 4.46
C GLY A 167 17.21 -13.33 4.22
N LEU A 168 16.61 -12.74 5.25
CA LEU A 168 15.73 -11.59 5.11
C LEU A 168 16.48 -10.31 4.74
N ALA A 169 17.61 -10.05 5.39
CA ALA A 169 18.49 -8.92 5.09
C ALA A 169 18.99 -8.96 3.64
N GLU A 170 19.39 -10.14 3.16
CA GLU A 170 19.81 -10.32 1.77
C GLU A 170 18.66 -10.03 0.79
N ARG A 171 17.44 -10.49 1.09
CA ARG A 171 16.25 -10.19 0.27
C ARG A 171 15.93 -8.70 0.23
N ILE A 172 16.01 -8.01 1.36
CA ILE A 172 15.71 -6.57 1.43
C ILE A 172 16.79 -5.76 0.70
N THR A 173 18.06 -6.10 0.88
CA THR A 173 19.19 -5.36 0.27
C THR A 173 19.36 -5.63 -1.23
N THR A 174 18.94 -6.78 -1.73
CA THR A 174 19.03 -7.13 -3.16
C THR A 174 17.93 -6.50 -4.02
N LEU A 175 16.86 -6.02 -3.40
CA LEU A 175 15.70 -5.49 -4.10
C LEU A 175 15.78 -3.96 -4.18
N GLU A 176 15.74 -3.40 -5.39
CA GLU A 176 15.75 -1.95 -5.63
C GLU A 176 14.48 -1.31 -5.03
N GLY A 177 14.63 -0.64 -3.90
CA GLY A 177 13.55 0.06 -3.19
C GLY A 177 13.82 1.56 -3.03
N ASP A 178 12.75 2.35 -2.94
CA ASP A 178 12.82 3.74 -2.50
C ASP A 178 13.09 3.75 -0.98
N THR A 179 14.37 3.82 -0.59
CA THR A 179 14.83 3.74 0.81
C THR A 179 14.11 4.76 1.70
N ASP A 180 13.96 6.00 1.23
CA ASP A 180 13.26 7.07 1.96
C ASP A 180 11.78 6.73 2.21
N ARG A 181 11.14 6.01 1.28
CA ARG A 181 9.77 5.53 1.47
C ARG A 181 9.72 4.38 2.49
N ILE A 182 10.66 3.44 2.43
CA ILE A 182 10.73 2.34 3.39
C ILE A 182 11.00 2.87 4.80
N GLU A 183 11.94 3.81 4.96
CA GLU A 183 12.24 4.45 6.24
C GLU A 183 11.01 5.14 6.85
N ARG A 184 10.26 5.90 6.04
CA ARG A 184 9.01 6.54 6.48
C ARG A 184 7.96 5.52 6.88
N TRP A 185 7.78 4.48 6.06
CA TRP A 185 6.83 3.41 6.37
C TRP A 185 7.20 2.66 7.67
N LEU A 186 8.49 2.39 7.91
CA LEU A 186 8.96 1.83 9.19
C LEU A 186 8.75 2.79 10.36
N ALA A 187 8.77 4.11 10.14
CA ALA A 187 8.44 5.09 11.16
C ALA A 187 6.94 5.09 11.47
N ASP A 188 6.08 5.01 10.45
CA ASP A 188 4.62 4.92 10.60
C ASP A 188 4.21 3.63 11.36
N LEU A 189 4.98 2.56 11.20
CA LEU A 189 4.80 1.30 11.95
C LEU A 189 5.38 1.29 13.36
N ASP A 190 5.97 2.40 13.81
CA ASP A 190 6.70 2.51 15.08
C ASP A 190 7.77 1.41 15.23
N ALA A 191 8.49 1.12 14.14
CA ALA A 191 9.63 0.21 14.19
C ALA A 191 10.78 0.86 14.98
N SER A 192 11.21 0.19 16.04
CA SER A 192 12.31 0.60 16.89
C SER A 192 13.65 0.52 16.15
N ALA A 193 14.65 1.27 16.62
CA ALA A 193 16.01 1.19 16.09
C ALA A 193 16.58 -0.24 16.15
N ALA A 194 16.26 -0.99 17.21
CA ALA A 194 16.69 -2.37 17.35
C ALA A 194 16.03 -3.30 16.31
N GLU A 195 14.77 -3.05 15.95
CA GLU A 195 14.11 -3.80 14.87
C GLU A 195 14.73 -3.47 13.50
N ARG A 196 15.04 -2.20 13.23
CA ARG A 196 15.70 -1.79 11.99
C ARG A 196 17.09 -2.39 11.85
N ASP A 197 17.90 -2.29 12.91
CA ASP A 197 19.24 -2.89 12.97
C ASP A 197 19.18 -4.41 12.76
N ALA A 198 18.18 -5.09 13.32
CA ALA A 198 18.01 -6.54 13.17
C ALA A 198 17.55 -6.96 11.75
N LEU A 199 17.05 -6.04 10.95
CA LEU A 199 16.63 -6.25 9.57
C LEU A 199 17.65 -5.75 8.53
N ASP A 200 18.80 -5.24 8.97
CA ASP A 200 19.81 -4.56 8.15
C ASP A 200 19.20 -3.41 7.30
N LEU A 201 18.34 -2.60 7.94
CA LEU A 201 17.61 -1.47 7.36
C LEU A 201 18.04 -0.12 7.92
#